data_AF-A0A938CUK4-F1
#
_entry.id   AF-A0A938CUK4-F1
#
_cell.length_a   1.000
_cell.length_b   1.000
_cell.length_c   1.000
_cell.angle_alpha   90.00
_cell.angle_beta   90.00
_cell.angle_gamma   90.00
#
_symmetry.space_group_name_H-M   'P 1'
#
loop_
_entity.id
_entity.type
_entity.pdbx_description
1 polymer ?
#
loop_
_entity_poly.entity_id
_entity_poly.type
_entity_poly.pdbx_seq_one_letter_code
_entity_poly.pdbx_strand_id
1 'polypeptide(L)'
;MIKTIAAGAIALTVAGAGIALAQQDRPRGDGPRFRPSAEDVAAFADARIAALKAGLKLTAEQEKHWPAVEAALRDLGKQRADRMKERFERRAEHREARRGGERDRTGADAIERMRRGADAMGTRSAALKKLADAAEPLHK
;
A
#
# COMPACT_ATOMS: atom_id res chain seq x y z
N MET A 1 -12.39 -31.50 -13.94
CA MET A 1 -13.04 -30.20 -13.66
C MET A 1 -12.49 -29.62 -12.34
N ILE A 2 -11.28 -29.05 -12.35
CA ILE A 2 -10.66 -28.32 -11.22
C ILE A 2 -9.79 -27.19 -11.82
N LYS A 3 -10.38 -26.27 -12.58
CA LYS A 3 -9.63 -25.21 -13.30
C LYS A 3 -10.11 -23.79 -13.03
N THR A 4 -10.97 -23.56 -12.04
CA THR A 4 -11.60 -22.25 -11.83
C THR A 4 -11.52 -21.71 -10.39
N ILE A 5 -10.79 -22.35 -9.47
CA ILE A 5 -10.70 -21.88 -8.08
C ILE A 5 -9.27 -21.45 -7.73
N ALA A 6 -8.83 -20.37 -8.37
CA ALA A 6 -7.78 -19.45 -7.95
C ALA A 6 -7.72 -18.42 -9.10
N ALA A 7 -8.16 -17.18 -8.99
CA ALA A 7 -7.61 -16.19 -8.07
C ALA A 7 -8.46 -14.91 -8.16
N GLY A 8 -9.74 -14.98 -7.77
CA GLY A 8 -10.59 -13.79 -7.60
C GLY A 8 -10.31 -13.01 -6.31
N ALA A 9 -9.29 -13.37 -5.53
CA ALA A 9 -9.07 -12.87 -4.17
C ALA A 9 -7.89 -11.90 -4.00
N ILE A 10 -7.22 -11.47 -5.08
CA ILE A 10 -6.11 -10.50 -4.97
C ILE A 10 -6.62 -9.05 -4.81
N ALA A 11 -7.86 -8.76 -5.22
CA ALA A 11 -8.40 -7.40 -5.15
C ALA A 11 -8.67 -6.90 -3.71
N LEU A 12 -8.90 -7.80 -2.75
CA LEU A 12 -9.37 -7.40 -1.41
C LEU A 12 -8.24 -7.09 -0.39
N THR A 13 -7.04 -7.65 -0.54
CA THR A 13 -5.96 -7.42 0.43
C THR A 13 -5.09 -6.21 0.10
N VAL A 14 -4.96 -5.84 -1.18
CA VAL A 14 -4.25 -4.62 -1.58
C VAL A 14 -5.11 -3.37 -1.35
N ALA A 15 -6.44 -3.52 -1.34
CA ALA A 15 -7.41 -2.43 -1.20
C ALA A 15 -7.65 -1.96 0.26
N GLY A 16 -7.71 -2.87 1.23
CA GLY A 16 -8.42 -2.62 2.50
C GLY A 16 -7.65 -2.01 3.68
N ALA A 17 -6.32 -2.10 3.75
CA ALA A 17 -5.60 -1.71 4.98
C ALA A 17 -5.39 -0.19 5.17
N GLY A 18 -6.24 0.66 4.56
CA GLY A 18 -6.10 2.11 4.57
C GLY A 18 -7.06 2.86 5.50
N ILE A 19 -8.23 2.29 5.83
CA ILE A 19 -9.31 3.04 6.50
C ILE A 19 -9.58 2.55 7.94
N ALA A 20 -9.14 1.34 8.31
CA ALA A 20 -9.44 0.74 9.61
C ALA A 20 -8.41 1.01 10.74
N LEU A 21 -7.61 2.09 10.64
CA LEU A 21 -6.74 2.53 11.75
C LEU A 21 -7.10 3.92 12.29
N ALA A 22 -8.20 4.52 11.85
CA ALA A 22 -8.64 5.83 12.33
C ALA A 22 -9.44 5.78 13.64
N GLN A 23 -9.93 4.60 14.05
CA GLN A 23 -10.64 4.39 15.31
C GLN A 23 -10.19 3.07 15.93
N GLN A 24 -8.97 3.04 16.46
CA GLN A 24 -8.65 2.04 17.46
C GLN A 24 -8.06 2.77 18.66
N ASP A 25 -8.95 3.20 19.55
CA ASP A 25 -8.64 3.37 20.96
C ASP A 25 -8.25 1.98 21.51
N ARG A 26 -7.02 1.55 21.21
CA ARG A 26 -6.42 0.44 21.93
C ARG A 26 -6.04 0.97 23.31
N PRO A 27 -6.35 0.24 24.41
CA PRO A 27 -5.75 0.55 25.70
C PRO A 27 -4.23 0.61 25.52
N ARG A 28 -3.62 1.69 26.00
CA ARG A 28 -2.16 1.89 26.00
C ARG A 28 -1.54 0.80 26.88
N GLY A 29 -1.25 -0.36 26.31
CA GLY A 29 -0.31 -1.31 26.91
C GLY A 29 1.12 -0.80 26.71
N ASP A 30 1.89 -0.73 27.78
CA ASP A 30 3.30 -0.31 27.82
C ASP A 30 4.28 -1.35 27.22
N GLY A 31 3.79 -2.26 26.38
CA GLY A 31 4.65 -3.17 25.63
C GLY A 31 5.44 -2.44 24.54
N PRO A 32 6.66 -2.89 24.20
CA PRO A 32 7.41 -2.34 23.07
C PRO A 32 6.55 -2.37 21.81
N ARG A 33 6.19 -1.19 21.30
CA ARG A 33 5.52 -1.08 20.00
C ARG A 33 6.54 -1.51 18.94
N PHE A 34 6.39 -2.71 18.38
CA PHE A 34 7.19 -3.14 17.24
C PHE A 34 7.05 -2.10 16.13
N ARG A 35 8.16 -1.43 15.81
CA ARG A 35 8.23 -0.39 14.79
C ARG A 35 9.24 -0.86 13.75
N PRO A 36 8.79 -1.46 12.64
CA PRO A 36 9.69 -1.98 11.62
C PRO A 36 10.53 -0.85 11.04
N SER A 37 11.81 -1.14 10.80
CA SER A 37 12.73 -0.26 10.06
C SER A 37 12.34 -0.18 8.58
N ALA A 38 12.96 0.74 7.83
CA ALA A 38 12.75 0.81 6.38
C ALA A 38 13.19 -0.48 5.68
N GLU A 39 14.25 -1.11 6.16
CA GLU A 39 14.77 -2.39 5.67
C GLU A 39 13.78 -3.53 5.97
N ASP A 40 13.24 -3.60 7.19
CA ASP A 40 12.22 -4.59 7.54
C ASP A 40 10.99 -4.47 6.64
N VAL A 41 10.56 -3.24 6.35
CA VAL A 41 9.42 -2.99 5.46
C VAL A 41 9.70 -3.48 4.03
N ALA A 42 10.91 -3.24 3.52
CA ALA A 42 11.33 -3.73 2.19
C ALA A 42 11.41 -5.26 2.17
N ALA A 43 12.05 -5.87 3.16
CA ALA A 43 12.16 -7.33 3.30
C ALA A 43 10.78 -7.99 3.37
N PHE A 44 9.83 -7.41 4.12
CA PHE A 44 8.45 -7.91 4.16
C PHE A 44 7.70 -7.70 2.84
N ALA A 45 8.03 -6.68 2.04
CA ALA A 45 7.44 -6.52 0.71
C ALA A 45 7.96 -7.61 -0.25
N ASP A 46 9.26 -7.87 -0.25
CA ASP A 46 9.90 -8.93 -1.04
C ASP A 46 9.38 -10.31 -0.67
N ALA A 47 9.28 -10.59 0.64
CA ALA A 47 8.72 -11.85 1.13
C ALA A 47 7.26 -12.06 0.68
N ARG A 48 6.44 -10.99 0.65
CA ARG A 48 5.07 -11.07 0.14
C ARG A 48 5.02 -11.33 -1.36
N ILE A 49 5.88 -10.69 -2.15
CA ILE A 49 5.98 -10.92 -3.59
C ILE A 49 6.43 -12.36 -3.87
N ALA A 50 7.43 -12.85 -3.15
CA ALA A 50 7.90 -14.24 -3.26
C ALA A 50 6.80 -15.24 -2.87
N ALA A 51 6.07 -14.98 -1.78
CA ALA A 51 4.95 -15.81 -1.35
C ALA A 51 3.81 -15.83 -2.39
N LEU A 52 3.54 -14.70 -3.05
CA LEU A 52 2.58 -14.65 -4.16
C LEU A 52 3.05 -15.51 -5.34
N LYS A 53 4.32 -15.38 -5.76
CA LYS A 53 4.88 -16.20 -6.84
C LYS A 53 4.74 -17.69 -6.54
N ALA A 54 5.12 -18.10 -5.34
CA ALA A 54 5.06 -19.49 -4.90
C ALA A 54 3.60 -20.00 -4.77
N GLY A 55 2.70 -19.15 -4.27
CA GLY A 55 1.29 -19.50 -4.07
C GLY A 55 0.49 -19.63 -5.36
N LEU A 56 0.85 -18.88 -6.41
CA LEU A 56 0.16 -18.94 -7.71
C LEU A 56 0.42 -20.23 -8.49
N LYS A 57 1.49 -20.98 -8.16
CA LYS A 57 1.86 -22.24 -8.84
C LYS A 57 1.81 -22.12 -10.36
N LEU A 58 2.47 -21.08 -10.88
CA LEU A 58 2.49 -20.77 -12.32
C LEU A 58 3.10 -21.92 -13.13
N THR A 59 2.59 -22.14 -14.34
CA THR A 59 3.24 -23.00 -15.32
C THR A 59 4.50 -22.32 -15.89
N ALA A 60 5.39 -23.09 -16.52
CA ALA A 60 6.61 -22.54 -17.13
C ALA A 60 6.32 -21.45 -18.18
N GLU A 61 5.21 -21.56 -18.92
CA GLU A 61 4.79 -20.54 -19.88
C GLU A 61 4.27 -19.28 -19.18
N GLN A 62 3.47 -19.43 -18.12
CA GLN A 62 2.98 -18.29 -17.33
C GLN A 62 4.11 -17.57 -16.59
N GLU A 63 5.13 -18.30 -16.12
CA GLU A 63 6.27 -17.73 -15.40
C GLU A 63 7.05 -16.71 -16.25
N LYS A 64 7.01 -16.83 -17.59
CA LYS A 64 7.60 -15.84 -18.51
C LYS A 64 7.00 -14.44 -18.35
N HIS A 65 5.75 -14.35 -17.89
CA HIS A 65 5.05 -13.09 -17.68
C HIS A 65 5.20 -12.55 -16.24
N TRP A 66 5.73 -13.35 -15.32
CA TRP A 66 5.94 -12.95 -13.92
C TRP A 66 6.78 -11.67 -13.75
N PRO A 67 7.87 -11.43 -14.51
CA PRO A 67 8.69 -10.22 -14.32
C PRO A 67 7.89 -8.91 -14.46
N ALA A 68 6.90 -8.87 -15.36
CA ALA A 68 6.04 -7.70 -15.53
C ALA A 68 5.13 -7.48 -14.31
N VAL A 69 4.56 -8.57 -13.78
CA VAL A 69 3.72 -8.55 -12.57
C VAL A 69 4.53 -8.12 -11.35
N GLU A 70 5.71 -8.71 -11.16
CA GLU A 70 6.61 -8.35 -10.08
C GLU A 70 7.01 -6.88 -10.11
N ALA A 71 7.36 -6.34 -11.29
CA ALA A 71 7.68 -4.94 -11.45
C ALA A 71 6.49 -4.04 -11.06
N ALA A 72 5.27 -4.38 -11.47
CA ALA A 72 4.06 -3.64 -11.10
C ALA A 72 3.78 -3.69 -9.59
N LEU A 73 3.98 -4.84 -8.94
CA LEU A 73 3.84 -4.99 -7.48
C LEU A 73 4.89 -4.16 -6.72
N ARG A 74 6.15 -4.15 -7.17
CA ARG A 74 7.22 -3.35 -6.57
C ARG A 74 6.96 -1.84 -6.71
N ASP A 75 6.51 -1.40 -7.89
CA ASP A 75 6.11 -0.01 -8.14
C ASP A 75 4.97 0.42 -7.19
N LEU A 76 3.95 -0.42 -7.03
CA LEU A 76 2.86 -0.16 -6.07
C LEU A 76 3.36 -0.08 -4.62
N GLY A 77 4.32 -0.93 -4.24
CA GLY A 77 4.99 -0.91 -2.95
C GLY A 77 5.73 0.42 -2.71
N LYS A 78 6.50 0.87 -3.70
CA LYS A 78 7.22 2.15 -3.66
C LYS A 78 6.27 3.34 -3.49
N GLN A 79 5.21 3.41 -4.29
CA GLN A 79 4.20 4.47 -4.17
C GLN A 79 3.53 4.49 -2.78
N ARG A 80 3.37 3.33 -2.13
CA ARG A 80 2.86 3.26 -0.75
C ARG A 80 3.89 3.78 0.26
N ALA A 81 5.17 3.44 0.09
CA ALA A 81 6.25 3.92 0.96
C ALA A 81 6.39 5.45 0.87
N ASP A 82 6.38 6.01 -0.34
CA ASP A 82 6.50 7.46 -0.57
C ASP A 82 5.34 8.23 0.10
N ARG A 83 4.09 7.76 -0.07
CA ARG A 83 2.93 8.35 0.63
C ARG A 83 3.04 8.24 2.14
N MET A 84 3.64 7.16 2.66
CA MET A 84 3.82 7.00 4.10
C MET A 84 4.86 7.99 4.63
N LYS A 85 5.98 8.17 3.91
CA LYS A 85 7.01 9.15 4.21
C LYS A 85 6.43 10.57 4.26
N GLU A 86 5.70 10.97 3.22
CA GLU A 86 5.03 12.28 3.15
C GLU A 86 4.04 12.50 4.31
N ARG A 87 3.31 11.45 4.72
CA ARG A 87 2.43 11.51 5.90
C ARG A 87 3.21 11.66 7.20
N PHE A 88 4.36 11.02 7.34
CA PHE A 88 5.20 11.15 8.53
C PHE A 88 5.81 12.54 8.65
N GLU A 89 6.34 13.08 7.55
CA GLU A 89 6.91 14.43 7.46
C GLU A 89 5.85 15.48 7.84
N ARG A 90 4.68 15.48 7.19
CA ARG A 90 3.58 16.39 7.57
C ARG A 90 3.13 16.26 9.01
N ARG A 91 3.09 15.04 9.56
CA ARG A 91 2.75 14.85 10.97
C ARG A 91 3.82 15.43 11.88
N ALA A 92 5.09 15.44 11.46
CA ALA A 92 6.16 16.09 12.20
C ALA A 92 5.99 17.61 12.14
N GLU A 93 5.82 18.17 10.95
CA GLU A 93 5.56 19.61 10.74
C GLU A 93 4.35 20.10 11.54
N HIS A 94 3.23 19.36 11.51
CA HIS A 94 2.04 19.73 12.26
C HIS A 94 2.26 19.69 13.78
N ARG A 95 3.07 18.74 14.27
CA ARG A 95 3.45 18.70 15.70
C ARG A 95 4.31 19.89 16.08
N GLU A 96 5.22 20.32 15.20
CA GLU A 96 6.06 21.50 15.42
C GLU A 96 5.23 22.79 15.40
N ALA A 97 4.35 22.96 14.41
CA ALA A 97 3.43 24.12 14.34
C ALA A 97 2.52 24.21 15.57
N ARG A 98 2.00 23.07 16.06
CA ARG A 98 1.21 23.00 17.30
C ARG A 98 2.01 23.40 18.54
N ARG A 99 3.29 23.04 18.61
CA ARG A 99 4.19 23.46 19.70
C ARG A 99 4.50 24.96 19.62
N GLY A 100 4.56 25.53 18.41
CA GLY A 100 4.75 26.95 18.16
C GLY A 100 3.50 27.83 18.35
N GLY A 101 2.35 27.27 18.71
CA GLY A 101 1.14 28.04 19.03
C GLY A 101 0.22 28.38 17.85
N GLU A 102 0.53 27.95 16.63
CA GLU A 102 -0.34 28.17 15.46
C GLU A 102 -1.53 27.19 15.46
N ARG A 103 -2.71 27.66 15.90
CA ARG A 103 -3.93 26.84 16.01
C ARG A 103 -4.94 27.04 14.87
N ASP A 104 -4.82 28.10 14.07
CA ASP A 104 -5.89 28.58 13.17
C ASP A 104 -5.87 28.05 11.72
N ARG A 105 -4.96 27.13 11.34
CA ARG A 105 -4.84 26.65 9.95
C ARG A 105 -5.83 25.53 9.55
N THR A 106 -6.84 25.24 10.37
CA THR A 106 -7.68 24.02 10.30
C THR A 106 -8.61 23.92 9.09
N GLY A 107 -9.16 25.05 8.60
CA GLY A 107 -10.14 25.06 7.51
C GLY A 107 -9.52 24.88 6.12
N ALA A 108 -8.47 25.63 5.81
CA ALA A 108 -7.72 25.49 4.55
C ALA A 108 -7.06 24.10 4.43
N ASP A 109 -6.58 23.53 5.54
CA ASP A 109 -6.01 22.18 5.57
C ASP A 109 -7.04 21.08 5.26
N ALA A 110 -8.33 21.29 5.52
CA ALA A 110 -9.36 20.28 5.25
C ALA A 110 -9.58 20.05 3.75
N ILE A 111 -9.72 21.12 2.96
CA ILE A 111 -9.90 21.02 1.50
C ILE A 111 -8.62 20.50 0.84
N GLU A 112 -7.46 20.94 1.30
CA GLU A 112 -6.18 20.44 0.82
C GLU A 112 -6.04 18.93 1.08
N ARG A 113 -6.43 18.47 2.28
CA ARG A 113 -6.45 17.05 2.62
C ARG A 113 -7.38 16.25 1.71
N MET A 114 -8.53 16.80 1.34
CA MET A 114 -9.46 16.15 0.40
C MET A 114 -8.84 16.03 -1.00
N ARG A 115 -8.24 17.10 -1.53
CA ARG A 115 -7.56 17.08 -2.85
C ARG A 115 -6.45 16.04 -2.91
N ARG A 116 -5.55 16.05 -1.93
CA ARG A 116 -4.49 15.04 -1.82
C ARG A 116 -5.02 13.62 -1.67
N GLY A 117 -6.15 13.47 -0.97
CA GLY A 117 -6.87 12.21 -0.88
C GLY A 117 -7.33 11.71 -2.25
N ALA A 118 -7.93 12.59 -3.04
CA ALA A 118 -8.36 12.30 -4.41
C ALA A 118 -7.18 11.96 -5.33
N ASP A 119 -6.09 12.73 -5.28
CA ASP A 119 -4.87 12.45 -6.06
C ASP A 119 -4.29 11.08 -5.71
N ALA A 120 -4.23 10.75 -4.41
CA ALA A 120 -3.77 9.43 -3.96
C ALA A 120 -4.67 8.29 -4.45
N MET A 121 -5.99 8.52 -4.54
CA MET A 121 -6.92 7.56 -5.14
C MET A 121 -6.68 7.41 -6.65
N GLY A 122 -6.43 8.52 -7.36
CA GLY A 122 -6.10 8.53 -8.78
C GLY A 122 -4.81 7.75 -9.10
N THR A 123 -3.72 8.05 -8.39
CA THR A 123 -2.45 7.33 -8.51
C THR A 123 -2.63 5.83 -8.24
N ARG A 124 -3.40 5.49 -7.19
CA ARG A 124 -3.68 4.08 -6.86
C ARG A 124 -4.48 3.39 -7.95
N SER A 125 -5.49 4.05 -8.50
CA SER A 125 -6.31 3.52 -9.59
C SER A 125 -5.44 3.19 -10.81
N ALA A 126 -4.58 4.13 -11.22
CA ALA A 126 -3.64 3.93 -12.33
C ALA A 126 -2.67 2.77 -12.07
N ALA A 127 -2.13 2.66 -10.86
CA ALA A 127 -1.23 1.58 -10.49
C ALA A 127 -1.92 0.20 -10.48
N LEU A 128 -3.17 0.13 -10.00
CA LEU A 128 -3.96 -1.10 -10.04
C LEU A 128 -4.29 -1.52 -11.47
N LYS A 129 -4.61 -0.56 -12.35
CA LYS A 129 -4.81 -0.83 -13.79
C LYS A 129 -3.54 -1.44 -14.41
N LYS A 130 -2.38 -0.82 -14.18
CA LYS A 130 -1.09 -1.33 -14.67
C LYS A 130 -0.77 -2.74 -14.16
N LEU A 131 -1.09 -3.04 -12.89
CA LEU A 131 -0.94 -4.38 -12.35
C LEU A 131 -1.87 -5.39 -13.02
N ALA A 132 -3.13 -5.00 -13.26
CA ALA A 132 -4.09 -5.86 -13.96
C ALA A 132 -3.64 -6.16 -15.39
N ASP A 133 -3.21 -5.13 -16.13
CA ASP A 133 -2.70 -5.28 -17.50
C ASP A 133 -1.46 -6.19 -17.53
N ALA A 134 -0.57 -6.08 -16.53
CA ALA A 134 0.59 -6.96 -16.40
C ALA A 134 0.23 -8.41 -16.03
N ALA A 135 -0.85 -8.60 -15.26
CA ALA A 135 -1.29 -9.91 -14.79
C ALA A 135 -2.21 -10.63 -15.78
N GLU A 136 -2.79 -9.92 -16.76
CA GLU A 136 -3.69 -10.49 -17.78
C GLU A 136 -3.12 -11.74 -18.47
N PRO A 137 -1.84 -11.79 -18.88
CA PRO A 137 -1.27 -12.98 -19.53
C PRO A 137 -1.16 -14.20 -18.62
N LEU A 138 -1.18 -14.03 -17.28
CA LEU A 138 -1.16 -15.17 -16.36
C LEU A 138 -2.50 -15.94 -16.36
N HIS A 139 -3.56 -15.34 -16.90
CA HIS A 139 -4.90 -15.94 -16.94
C HIS A 139 -5.28 -16.55 -18.29
N LYS A 140 -4.42 -16.38 -19.30
CA LYS A 140 -4.59 -16.97 -20.64
C LYS A 140 -3.76 -18.26 -20.72
#